data_AF-A0A3M1IL58-F1
#
_entry.id   AF-A0A3M1IL58-F1
#
_cell.length_a   1.000
_cell.length_b   1.000
_cell.length_c   1.000
_cell.angle_alpha   90.00
_cell.angle_beta   90.00
_cell.angle_gamma   90.00
#
_symmetry.space_group_name_H-M   'P 1'
#
loop_
_entity.id
_entity.type
_entity.pdbx_description
1 polymer ?
#
loop_
_entity_poly.entity_id
_entity_poly.type
_entity_poly.pdbx_seq_one_letter_code
_entity_poly.pdbx_strand_id
1 'polypeptide(L)'
;MIEPAVPRPPAAFRESKPARPRAPGRTRPAKGAKRLRLERVFSTPGVHPFDQVTWEKRTAEITDDSGKVIFRQENVEVPASWSQLATKVVCSKYFYGDPAKPEREHSVRQLIHRVTRTIADWGVKDGYFSKEDGEVFYEELTWLCLNQYGAFNSPVWFNVGLYHQYGIGR
;
A
#
# COMPACT_ATOMS: atom_id res chain seq x y z
N MET A 1 -73.88 0.64 -31.47
CA MET A 1 -72.92 1.27 -30.55
C MET A 1 -71.70 0.36 -30.49
N ILE A 2 -70.57 0.83 -30.99
CA ILE A 2 -69.33 0.07 -31.17
C ILE A 2 -68.35 0.60 -30.10
N GLU A 3 -67.93 -0.25 -29.17
CA GLU A 3 -66.87 0.10 -28.21
C GLU A 3 -65.50 0.01 -28.89
N PRO A 4 -64.62 1.00 -28.73
CA PRO A 4 -63.27 0.94 -29.31
C PRO A 4 -62.36 0.03 -28.47
N ALA A 5 -61.67 -0.87 -29.15
CA ALA A 5 -60.70 -1.80 -28.58
C ALA A 5 -59.45 -1.07 -28.02
N VAL A 6 -59.09 -1.37 -26.78
CA VAL A 6 -57.86 -0.91 -26.13
C VAL A 6 -56.68 -1.81 -26.57
N PRO A 7 -55.56 -1.27 -27.07
CA PRO A 7 -54.42 -2.08 -27.51
C PRO A 7 -53.66 -2.69 -26.31
N ARG A 8 -53.24 -3.95 -26.47
CA ARG A 8 -52.37 -4.66 -25.51
C ARG A 8 -50.97 -4.04 -25.46
N PRO A 9 -50.32 -3.96 -24.28
CA PRO A 9 -48.95 -3.47 -24.18
C PRO A 9 -47.95 -4.46 -24.81
N PRO A 10 -46.80 -3.98 -25.33
CA PRO A 10 -45.77 -4.83 -25.91
C PRO A 10 -45.09 -5.71 -24.84
N ALA A 11 -44.64 -6.89 -25.26
CA ALA A 11 -43.95 -7.86 -24.42
C ALA A 11 -42.67 -7.27 -23.79
N ALA A 12 -42.45 -7.54 -22.51
CA ALA A 12 -41.28 -7.07 -21.77
C ALA A 12 -39.97 -7.57 -22.40
N PHE A 13 -39.05 -6.66 -22.66
CA PHE A 13 -37.68 -6.97 -23.04
C PHE A 13 -37.00 -7.77 -21.92
N ARG A 14 -36.55 -8.99 -22.21
CA ARG A 14 -35.72 -9.79 -21.30
C ARG A 14 -34.27 -9.31 -21.43
N GLU A 15 -33.79 -8.54 -20.46
CA GLU A 15 -32.37 -8.21 -20.37
C GLU A 15 -31.56 -9.48 -20.05
N SER A 16 -30.64 -9.84 -20.94
CA SER A 16 -29.62 -10.85 -20.67
C SER A 16 -28.51 -10.24 -19.81
N LYS A 17 -28.28 -10.79 -18.61
CA LYS A 17 -27.15 -10.39 -17.75
C LYS A 17 -25.81 -10.54 -18.50
N PRO A 18 -24.90 -9.55 -18.43
CA PRO A 18 -23.57 -9.70 -19.01
C PRO A 18 -22.77 -10.75 -18.25
N ALA A 19 -22.06 -11.61 -18.99
CA ALA A 19 -21.19 -12.62 -18.41
C ALA A 19 -20.01 -11.94 -17.67
N ARG A 20 -19.72 -12.39 -16.44
CA ARG A 20 -18.55 -11.93 -15.69
C ARG A 20 -17.27 -12.26 -16.48
N PRO A 21 -16.31 -11.33 -16.61
CA PRO A 21 -15.01 -11.66 -17.16
C PRO A 21 -14.33 -12.70 -16.26
N ARG A 22 -13.86 -13.78 -16.89
CA ARG A 22 -13.14 -14.87 -16.21
C ARG A 22 -11.84 -14.30 -15.65
N ALA A 23 -11.59 -14.50 -14.36
CA ALA A 23 -10.35 -14.07 -13.73
C ALA A 23 -9.15 -14.66 -14.49
N PRO A 24 -8.07 -13.88 -14.74
CA PRO A 24 -6.88 -14.41 -15.40
C PRO A 24 -6.33 -15.55 -14.55
N GLY A 25 -6.21 -16.73 -15.15
CA GLY A 25 -5.63 -17.90 -14.52
C GLY A 25 -4.19 -17.59 -14.10
N ARG A 26 -3.83 -17.99 -12.88
CA ARG A 26 -2.46 -17.93 -12.36
C ARG A 26 -1.53 -18.69 -13.32
N THR A 27 -0.82 -17.96 -14.18
CA THR A 27 0.23 -18.53 -15.02
C THR A 27 1.39 -18.90 -14.10
N ARG A 28 1.60 -20.20 -13.89
CA ARG A 28 2.84 -20.69 -13.28
C ARG A 28 4.01 -20.20 -14.14
N PRO A 29 5.09 -19.67 -13.55
CA PRO A 29 6.26 -19.28 -14.31
C PRO A 29 6.76 -20.49 -15.12
N ALA A 30 7.01 -20.26 -16.41
CA ALA A 30 7.55 -21.27 -17.31
C ALA A 30 8.86 -21.81 -16.73
N LYS A 31 9.00 -23.14 -16.64
CA LYS A 31 10.25 -23.78 -16.21
C LYS A 31 11.38 -23.28 -17.13
N GLY A 32 12.33 -22.54 -16.57
CA GLY A 32 13.51 -22.03 -17.29
C GLY A 32 13.55 -20.52 -17.54
N ALA A 33 12.56 -19.73 -17.10
CA ALA A 33 12.67 -18.27 -17.14
C ALA A 33 13.86 -17.82 -16.26
N LYS A 34 14.82 -17.09 -16.84
CA LYS A 34 15.93 -16.49 -16.08
C LYS A 34 15.35 -15.54 -15.03
N ARG A 35 15.72 -15.74 -13.77
CA ARG A 35 15.41 -14.82 -12.68
C ARG A 35 16.04 -13.46 -12.95
N LEU A 36 15.35 -12.39 -12.57
CA LEU A 36 15.89 -11.03 -12.64
C LEU A 36 17.00 -10.89 -11.60
N ARG A 37 18.16 -10.44 -12.07
CA ARG A 37 19.32 -10.09 -11.24
C ARG A 37 19.21 -8.61 -10.90
N LEU A 38 19.34 -8.25 -9.63
CA LEU A 38 19.33 -6.85 -9.24
C LEU A 38 20.71 -6.33 -8.91
N GLU A 39 20.99 -5.14 -9.44
CA GLU A 39 22.13 -4.33 -9.06
C GLU A 39 21.71 -3.35 -7.97
N ARG A 40 22.55 -3.18 -6.96
CA ARG A 40 22.34 -2.22 -5.90
C ARG A 40 22.88 -0.86 -6.34
N VAL A 41 22.02 0.15 -6.34
CA VAL A 41 22.36 1.51 -6.81
C VAL A 41 22.28 2.52 -5.68
N PHE A 42 21.24 2.45 -4.85
CA PHE A 42 20.94 3.49 -3.86
C PHE A 42 21.31 3.12 -2.42
N SER A 43 20.97 1.89 -2.01
CA SER A 43 21.23 1.39 -0.67
C SER A 43 22.68 0.93 -0.51
N THR A 44 23.14 0.75 0.73
CA THR A 44 24.53 0.39 1.03
C THR A 44 24.62 -1.08 1.44
N PRO A 45 25.51 -1.89 0.84
CA PRO A 45 25.70 -3.28 1.26
C PRO A 45 25.98 -3.38 2.76
N GLY A 46 25.24 -4.24 3.46
CA GLY A 46 25.43 -4.49 4.88
C GLY A 46 24.87 -3.42 5.83
N VAL A 47 24.23 -2.36 5.30
CA VAL A 47 23.57 -1.33 6.12
C VAL A 47 22.13 -1.16 5.65
N HIS A 48 21.19 -1.55 6.49
CA HIS A 48 19.77 -1.44 6.15
C HIS A 48 19.39 0.04 5.92
N PRO A 49 18.58 0.39 4.91
CA PRO A 49 18.25 1.79 4.60
C PRO A 49 17.70 2.59 5.78
N PHE A 50 16.89 1.96 6.63
CA PHE A 50 16.36 2.60 7.83
C PHE A 50 17.43 2.98 8.87
N ASP A 51 18.63 2.40 8.82
CA ASP A 51 19.70 2.67 9.77
C ASP A 51 20.68 3.73 9.22
N GLN A 52 20.41 4.24 8.02
CA GLN A 52 21.18 5.32 7.37
C GLN A 52 20.63 6.72 7.68
N VAL A 53 19.46 6.82 8.33
CA VAL A 53 18.78 8.08 8.63
C VAL A 53 18.60 8.28 10.14
N THR A 54 18.58 9.54 10.55
CA THR A 54 18.21 9.92 11.92
C THR A 54 16.69 9.90 12.08
N TRP A 55 16.21 9.30 13.15
CA TRP A 55 14.79 9.22 13.49
C TRP A 55 14.46 10.17 14.64
N GLU A 56 13.26 10.76 14.58
CA GLU A 56 12.73 11.64 15.60
C GLU A 56 11.31 11.24 15.96
N LYS A 57 10.95 11.46 17.23
CA LYS A 57 9.56 11.34 17.68
C LYS A 57 8.88 12.69 17.58
N ARG A 58 7.74 12.73 16.89
CA ARG A 58 6.94 13.94 16.70
C ARG A 58 5.48 13.69 17.04
N THR A 59 4.79 14.78 17.36
CA THR A 59 3.32 14.78 17.46
C THR A 59 2.74 15.24 16.13
N ALA A 60 1.84 14.43 15.58
CA ALA A 60 1.07 14.76 14.40
C ALA A 60 -0.30 15.31 14.83
N GLU A 61 -0.49 16.62 14.72
CA GLU A 61 -1.74 17.30 15.05
C GLU A 61 -2.30 18.04 13.84
N ILE A 62 -3.59 17.84 13.55
CA ILE A 62 -4.33 18.54 12.51
C ILE A 62 -5.49 19.29 13.16
N THR A 63 -5.60 20.58 12.86
CA THR A 63 -6.66 21.47 13.32
C THR A 63 -7.57 21.87 12.16
N ASP A 64 -8.81 22.21 12.46
CA ASP A 64 -9.70 22.90 11.51
C ASP A 64 -9.42 24.42 11.47
N ASP A 65 -10.20 25.16 10.66
CA ASP A 65 -10.07 26.61 10.50
C ASP A 65 -10.40 27.39 11.77
N SER A 66 -11.07 26.76 12.75
CA SER A 66 -11.36 27.34 14.07
C SER A 66 -10.27 27.05 15.09
N GLY A 67 -9.21 26.33 14.70
CA GLY A 67 -8.13 25.91 15.60
C GLY A 67 -8.47 24.68 16.46
N LYS A 68 -9.61 24.04 16.24
CA LYS A 68 -9.99 22.83 16.98
C LYS A 68 -9.21 21.64 16.44
N VAL A 69 -8.63 20.85 17.34
CA VAL A 69 -7.91 19.62 16.99
C VAL A 69 -8.90 18.55 16.49
N ILE A 70 -8.71 18.11 15.24
CA ILE A 70 -9.53 17.07 14.60
C ILE A 70 -8.79 15.73 14.49
N PHE A 71 -7.47 15.73 14.61
CA PHE A 71 -6.64 14.53 14.67
C PHE A 71 -5.40 14.82 15.49
N ARG A 72 -5.04 13.90 16.38
CA ARG A 72 -3.78 13.95 17.14
C ARG A 72 -3.24 12.54 17.31
N GLN A 73 -1.97 12.35 16.99
CA GLN A 73 -1.21 11.15 17.31
C GLN A 73 0.16 11.56 17.83
N GLU A 74 0.50 11.08 19.02
CA GLU A 74 1.76 11.40 19.71
C GLU A 74 2.81 10.31 19.49
N ASN A 75 4.06 10.64 19.79
CA ASN A 75 5.19 9.70 19.78
C ASN A 75 5.39 8.98 18.43
N VAL A 76 5.04 9.64 17.31
CA VAL A 76 5.25 9.06 15.99
C VAL A 76 6.70 9.17 15.58
N GLU A 77 7.30 8.05 15.23
CA GLU A 77 8.67 7.96 14.73
C GLU A 77 8.71 8.26 13.22
N VAL A 78 9.43 9.32 12.84
CA VAL A 78 9.62 9.75 11.45
C VAL A 78 11.09 10.11 11.19
N PRO A 79 11.56 10.07 9.92
CA PRO A 79 12.89 10.58 9.61
C PRO A 79 13.00 12.09 9.93
N ALA A 80 14.12 12.49 10.52
CA ALA A 80 14.38 13.88 10.87
C ALA A 80 14.28 14.82 9.65
N SER A 81 14.68 14.32 8.47
CA SER A 81 14.63 15.05 7.19
C SER A 81 13.21 15.32 6.67
N TRP A 82 12.20 14.61 7.15
CA TRP A 82 10.82 14.81 6.69
C TRP A 82 10.23 16.08 7.28
N SER A 83 9.35 16.76 6.53
CA SER A 83 8.68 17.95 7.04
C SER A 83 7.57 17.61 8.05
N GLN A 84 7.19 18.58 8.87
CA GLN A 84 6.04 18.44 9.77
C GLN A 84 4.73 18.19 8.99
N LEU A 85 4.59 18.76 7.78
CA LEU A 85 3.44 18.51 6.91
C LEU A 85 3.41 17.05 6.44
N ALA A 86 4.55 16.51 5.99
CA ALA A 86 4.67 15.11 5.60
C ALA A 86 4.31 14.17 6.76
N THR A 87 4.80 14.51 7.97
CA THR A 87 4.45 13.80 9.21
C THR A 87 2.93 13.78 9.42
N LYS A 88 2.26 14.95 9.40
CA LYS A 88 0.79 15.04 9.58
C LYS A 88 0.02 14.23 8.54
N VAL A 89 0.40 14.32 7.26
CA VAL A 89 -0.28 13.60 6.17
C VAL A 89 -0.12 12.09 6.33
N VAL A 90 1.10 11.61 6.57
CA VAL A 90 1.37 10.17 6.72
C VAL A 90 0.68 9.60 7.94
N CYS A 91 0.77 10.28 9.07
CA CYS A 91 0.13 9.86 10.30
C CYS A 91 -1.39 9.83 10.17
N SER A 92 -2.02 10.81 9.52
CA SER A 92 -3.50 10.88 9.47
C SER A 92 -4.13 10.04 8.37
N LYS A 93 -3.41 9.78 7.28
CA LYS A 93 -3.97 9.11 6.10
C LYS A 93 -3.44 7.69 5.92
N TYR A 94 -2.13 7.49 6.07
CA TYR A 94 -1.46 6.29 5.56
C TYR A 94 -1.12 5.26 6.63
N PHE A 95 -0.98 5.68 7.88
CA PHE A 95 -0.87 4.75 8.99
C PHE A 95 -2.11 3.88 9.10
N TYR A 96 -1.88 2.58 9.28
CA TYR A 96 -2.91 1.59 9.53
C TYR A 96 -3.32 1.54 11.01
N GLY A 97 -4.56 1.12 11.28
CA GLY A 97 -5.10 0.92 12.62
C GLY A 97 -5.97 2.08 13.10
N ASP A 98 -6.80 1.86 14.11
CA ASP A 98 -7.60 2.92 14.71
C ASP A 98 -6.71 3.75 15.66
N PRO A 99 -6.66 5.09 15.58
CA PRO A 99 -5.89 5.93 16.50
C PRO A 99 -6.17 5.70 17.99
N ALA A 100 -7.37 5.18 18.33
CA ALA A 100 -7.74 4.87 19.70
C ALA A 100 -7.26 3.48 20.17
N LYS A 101 -6.63 2.68 19.30
CA LYS A 101 -6.28 1.29 19.57
C LYS A 101 -4.78 1.03 19.45
N PRO A 102 -4.25 0.04 20.22
CA PRO A 102 -2.81 -0.20 20.29
C PRO A 102 -2.20 -0.74 18.98
N GLU A 103 -2.99 -1.32 18.08
CA GLU A 103 -2.51 -1.79 16.78
C GLU A 103 -2.17 -0.67 15.77
N ARG A 104 -2.36 0.59 16.16
CA ARG A 104 -2.04 1.76 15.32
C ARG A 104 -0.55 1.78 14.98
N GLU A 105 -0.26 1.88 13.68
CA GLU A 105 1.09 2.21 13.21
C GLU A 105 1.51 3.56 13.81
N HIS A 106 2.73 3.61 14.32
CA HIS A 106 3.32 4.77 14.99
C HIS A 106 4.73 5.07 14.50
N SER A 107 5.17 4.43 13.41
CA SER A 107 6.45 4.71 12.78
C SER A 107 6.33 4.65 11.26
N VAL A 108 6.95 5.61 10.57
CA VAL A 108 7.10 5.57 9.10
C VAL A 108 7.88 4.32 8.67
N ARG A 109 8.76 3.80 9.54
CA ARG A 109 9.46 2.52 9.33
C ARG A 109 8.45 1.37 9.11
N GLN A 110 7.40 1.31 9.93
CA GLN A 110 6.36 0.27 9.85
C GLN A 110 5.61 0.36 8.52
N LEU A 111 5.15 1.57 8.15
CA LEU A 111 4.44 1.81 6.90
C LEU A 111 5.27 1.42 5.67
N ILE A 112 6.52 1.90 5.59
CA ILE A 112 7.41 1.61 4.46
C ILE A 112 7.71 0.11 4.42
N HIS A 113 8.14 -0.48 5.54
CA HIS A 113 8.45 -1.90 5.62
C HIS A 113 7.27 -2.75 5.16
N ARG A 114 6.07 -2.44 5.66
CA ARG A 114 4.86 -3.20 5.34
C ARG A 114 4.65 -3.31 3.83
N VAL A 115 4.86 -2.22 3.11
CA VAL A 115 4.70 -2.19 1.66
C VAL A 115 5.88 -2.85 0.95
N THR A 116 7.10 -2.37 1.21
CA THR A 116 8.28 -2.77 0.43
C THR A 116 8.67 -4.23 0.66
N ARG A 117 8.60 -4.73 1.91
CA ARG A 117 8.84 -6.14 2.24
C ARG A 117 7.84 -7.05 1.54
N THR A 118 6.57 -6.70 1.59
CA THR A 118 5.50 -7.50 0.97
C THR A 118 5.68 -7.61 -0.54
N ILE A 119 6.03 -6.51 -1.22
CA ILE A 119 6.27 -6.52 -2.67
C ILE A 119 7.51 -7.38 -2.99
N ALA A 120 8.59 -7.26 -2.22
CA ALA A 120 9.79 -8.09 -2.40
C ALA A 120 9.50 -9.58 -2.22
N ASP A 121 8.74 -9.94 -1.17
CA ASP A 121 8.32 -11.31 -0.89
C ASP A 121 7.48 -11.91 -2.02
N TRP A 122 6.55 -11.13 -2.60
CA TRP A 122 5.81 -11.55 -3.78
C TRP A 122 6.73 -11.80 -4.97
N GLY A 123 7.71 -10.92 -5.21
CA GLY A 123 8.69 -11.10 -6.27
C GLY A 123 9.48 -12.41 -6.14
N VAL A 124 9.92 -12.76 -4.92
CA VAL A 124 10.61 -14.05 -4.65
C VAL A 124 9.64 -15.22 -4.84
N LYS A 125 8.44 -15.15 -4.25
CA LYS A 125 7.43 -16.22 -4.28
C LYS A 125 6.96 -16.55 -5.68
N ASP A 126 6.76 -15.53 -6.51
CA ASP A 126 6.29 -15.68 -7.89
C ASP A 126 7.45 -16.01 -8.86
N GLY A 127 8.68 -16.08 -8.35
CA GLY A 127 9.87 -16.54 -9.08
C GLY A 127 10.56 -15.47 -9.92
N TYR A 128 10.26 -14.19 -9.71
CA TYR A 128 10.96 -13.07 -10.36
C TYR A 128 12.40 -12.94 -9.85
N PHE A 129 12.60 -13.11 -8.53
CA PHE A 129 13.90 -12.93 -7.88
C PHE A 129 14.44 -14.24 -7.29
N SER A 130 15.76 -14.31 -7.12
CA SER A 130 16.34 -15.18 -6.10
C SER A 130 16.04 -14.63 -4.71
N LYS A 131 16.34 -15.39 -3.64
CA LYS A 131 16.15 -14.86 -2.29
C LYS A 131 17.08 -13.67 -2.05
N GLU A 132 18.31 -13.79 -2.53
CA GLU A 132 19.37 -12.79 -2.42
C GLU A 132 19.01 -11.52 -3.20
N ASP A 133 18.57 -11.65 -4.45
CA ASP A 133 18.10 -10.51 -5.26
C ASP A 133 16.83 -9.87 -4.66
N GLY A 134 15.97 -10.66 -4.00
CA GLY A 134 14.78 -10.17 -3.30
C GLY A 134 15.12 -9.26 -2.12
N GLU A 135 16.19 -9.56 -1.37
CA GLU A 135 16.66 -8.68 -0.30
C GLU A 135 17.27 -7.39 -0.86
N VAL A 136 18.03 -7.47 -1.95
CA VAL A 136 18.50 -6.25 -2.64
C VAL A 136 17.31 -5.40 -3.10
N PHE A 137 16.28 -6.01 -3.69
CA PHE A 137 15.08 -5.29 -4.12
C PHE A 137 14.37 -4.60 -2.94
N TYR A 138 14.20 -5.32 -1.83
CA TYR A 138 13.58 -4.79 -0.63
C TYR A 138 14.33 -3.56 -0.10
N GLU A 139 15.67 -3.63 -0.05
CA GLU A 139 16.49 -2.53 0.45
C GLU A 139 16.52 -1.33 -0.52
N GLU A 140 16.66 -1.55 -1.82
CA GLU A 140 16.60 -0.49 -2.83
C GLU A 140 15.25 0.24 -2.79
N LEU A 141 14.15 -0.52 -2.77
CA LEU A 141 12.80 0.06 -2.75
C LEU A 141 12.52 0.80 -1.44
N THR A 142 12.97 0.25 -0.32
CA THR A 142 12.86 0.90 1.00
C THR A 142 13.64 2.21 1.01
N TRP A 143 14.87 2.22 0.46
CA TRP A 143 15.68 3.43 0.38
C TRP A 143 14.98 4.52 -0.44
N LEU A 144 14.42 4.18 -1.60
CA LEU A 144 13.71 5.12 -2.46
C LEU A 144 12.52 5.76 -1.76
N CYS A 145 11.72 4.97 -1.04
CA CYS A 145 10.58 5.47 -0.29
C CYS A 145 10.99 6.31 0.93
N LEU A 146 12.00 5.88 1.67
CA LEU A 146 12.47 6.56 2.89
C LEU A 146 13.05 7.95 2.57
N ASN A 147 13.82 8.04 1.49
CA ASN A 147 14.48 9.27 1.04
C ASN A 147 13.60 10.13 0.11
N GLN A 148 12.33 9.75 -0.10
CA GLN A 148 11.38 10.48 -0.95
C GLN A 148 11.78 10.60 -2.43
N TYR A 149 12.56 9.66 -2.96
CA TYR A 149 12.90 9.54 -4.38
C TYR A 149 11.87 8.72 -5.17
N GLY A 150 11.00 7.98 -4.48
CA GLY A 150 9.88 7.27 -5.08
C GLY A 150 8.72 7.08 -4.09
N ALA A 151 7.50 7.11 -4.60
CA ALA A 151 6.31 6.86 -3.79
C ALA A 151 5.27 6.10 -4.60
N PHE A 152 4.53 5.22 -3.92
CA PHE A 152 3.38 4.57 -4.52
C PHE A 152 2.14 5.47 -4.50
N ASN A 153 1.15 5.13 -5.32
CA ASN A 153 -0.18 5.71 -5.20
C ASN A 153 -0.86 5.30 -3.88
N SER A 154 -1.92 6.03 -3.50
CA SER A 154 -2.56 5.85 -2.20
C SER A 154 -3.13 4.44 -1.94
N PRO A 155 -3.80 3.77 -2.90
CA PRO A 155 -4.30 2.42 -2.67
C PRO A 155 -3.22 1.40 -2.27
N VAL A 156 -1.99 1.56 -2.77
CA VAL A 156 -0.87 0.69 -2.38
C VAL A 156 -0.49 0.94 -0.92
N TRP A 157 -0.33 2.20 -0.52
CA TRP A 157 0.01 2.54 0.87
C TRP A 157 -1.06 2.08 1.87
N PHE A 158 -2.34 2.18 1.50
CA PHE A 158 -3.42 1.77 2.38
C PHE A 158 -3.51 0.26 2.58
N ASN A 159 -3.26 -0.54 1.54
CA ASN A 159 -3.69 -1.94 1.53
C ASN A 159 -2.55 -2.96 1.50
N VAL A 160 -1.43 -2.65 0.84
CA VAL A 160 -0.36 -3.65 0.64
C VAL A 160 0.24 -4.00 1.99
N GLY A 161 0.39 -5.29 2.23
CA GLY A 161 1.04 -5.84 3.42
C GLY A 161 0.17 -5.97 4.67
N LEU A 162 -1.07 -5.47 4.69
CA LEU A 162 -1.95 -5.59 5.88
C LEU A 162 -2.16 -7.05 6.31
N TYR A 163 -2.51 -7.93 5.38
CA TYR A 163 -2.63 -9.36 5.66
C TYR A 163 -1.27 -10.01 5.97
N HIS A 164 -0.23 -9.65 5.22
CA HIS A 164 1.05 -10.35 5.24
C HIS A 164 1.85 -10.06 6.51
N GLN A 165 1.80 -8.80 6.98
CA GLN A 165 2.55 -8.35 8.14
C GLN A 165 1.70 -8.38 9.41
N TYR A 166 0.38 -8.12 9.30
CA TYR A 166 -0.51 -7.95 10.46
C TYR A 166 -1.68 -8.93 10.54
N GLY A 167 -1.88 -9.81 9.54
CA GLY A 167 -2.97 -10.78 9.54
C GLY A 167 -4.37 -10.19 9.34
N ILE A 168 -4.47 -8.95 8.85
CA ILE A 168 -5.73 -8.20 8.68
C ILE A 168 -6.39 -8.50 7.32
N GLY A 169 -7.73 -8.56 7.31
CA GLY A 169 -8.53 -8.53 6.07
C GLY A 169 -8.66 -9.88 5.36
N ARG A 170 -8.87 -10.95 6.13
CA ARG A 170 -9.06 -12.32 5.61
C ARG A 170 -10.43 -12.55 4.98
#